data_AF-A0A2S9FPU3-F1
#
_entry.id   AF-A0A2S9FPU3-F1
#
_cell.length_a   1.000
_cell.length_b   1.000
_cell.length_c   1.000
_cell.angle_alpha   90.00
_cell.angle_beta   90.00
_cell.angle_gamma   90.00
#
_symmetry.space_group_name_H-M   'P 1'
#
loop_
_entity.id
_entity.type
_entity.pdbx_description
1 polymer ?
#
loop_
_entity_poly.entity_id
_entity_poly.type
_entity_poly.pdbx_seq_one_letter_code
_entity_poly.pdbx_strand_id
1 'polypeptide(L)'
;PARGGEANKTRPAVIVSNDRANATASRLGRGVITVVPVTSNIGTIYPFQVFLPAPDSGLTVDSKAQAEQVRSIAAQRLIRHMGQLSPQQLSELDDTLRLHLAL
;
A
#
# COMPACT_ATOMS: atom_id res chain seq x y z
N PRO A 1 12.71 5.10 -10.03
CA PRO A 1 13.00 6.46 -9.52
C PRO A 1 11.70 7.17 -9.16
N ALA A 2 11.76 8.06 -8.17
CA ALA A 2 10.64 8.89 -7.73
C ALA A 2 10.99 10.37 -7.95
N ARG A 3 9.99 11.24 -8.14
CA ARG A 3 10.18 12.69 -8.32
C ARG A 3 9.36 13.48 -7.30
N GLY A 4 9.92 14.59 -6.80
CA GLY A 4 9.22 15.49 -5.89
C GLY A 4 8.68 14.76 -4.64
N GLY A 5 7.38 14.95 -4.35
CA GLY A 5 6.70 14.37 -3.20
C GLY A 5 6.28 12.90 -3.35
N GLU A 6 6.68 12.21 -4.42
CA GLU A 6 6.41 10.78 -4.58
C GLU A 6 7.12 9.95 -3.51
N ALA A 7 6.41 8.96 -2.97
CA ALA A 7 7.00 7.93 -2.13
C ALA A 7 8.21 7.29 -2.84
N ASN A 8 9.36 7.30 -2.15
CA ASN A 8 10.65 6.90 -2.72
C ASN A 8 11.31 5.77 -1.89
N LYS A 9 12.46 5.29 -2.40
CA LYS A 9 13.25 4.19 -1.84
C LYS A 9 12.48 2.85 -1.81
N THR A 10 13.15 1.81 -1.33
CA THR A 10 12.54 0.53 -1.01
C THR A 10 11.79 0.65 0.30
N ARG A 11 10.50 0.36 0.31
CA ARG A 11 9.65 0.49 1.49
C ARG A 11 8.44 -0.46 1.46
N PRO A 12 7.81 -0.73 2.61
CA PRO A 12 6.56 -1.47 2.63
C PRO A 12 5.45 -0.76 1.86
N ALA A 13 4.55 -1.54 1.28
CA ALA A 13 3.35 -1.06 0.59
C ALA A 13 2.25 -2.13 0.69
N VAL A 14 1.00 -1.70 0.70
CA VAL A 14 -0.18 -2.57 0.71
C VAL A 14 -0.63 -2.79 -0.73
N ILE A 15 -0.86 -4.04 -1.14
CA ILE A 15 -1.43 -4.33 -2.46
C ILE A 15 -2.94 -4.05 -2.42
N VAL A 16 -3.43 -3.27 -3.39
CA VAL A 16 -4.84 -2.85 -3.48
C VAL A 16 -5.47 -3.14 -4.84
N SER A 17 -4.71 -3.71 -5.79
CA SER A 17 -5.28 -4.28 -7.02
C SER A 17 -6.03 -5.57 -6.74
N ASN A 18 -7.08 -5.84 -7.53
CA ASN A 18 -7.87 -7.06 -7.41
C ASN A 18 -7.04 -8.34 -7.63
N ASP A 19 -7.45 -9.43 -6.97
CA ASP A 19 -6.71 -10.69 -6.97
C ASP A 19 -6.58 -11.35 -8.35
N ARG A 20 -7.55 -11.14 -9.25
CA ARG A 20 -7.48 -11.69 -10.62
C ARG A 20 -6.34 -11.06 -11.41
N ALA A 21 -6.15 -9.75 -11.28
CA ALA A 21 -5.02 -9.04 -11.88
C ALA A 21 -3.69 -9.48 -11.24
N ASN A 22 -3.66 -9.58 -9.91
CA ASN A 22 -2.47 -10.02 -9.16
C ASN A 22 -2.02 -11.43 -9.59
N ALA A 23 -2.96 -12.38 -9.67
CA ALA A 23 -2.71 -13.75 -10.10
C ALA A 23 -2.21 -13.83 -11.56
N THR A 24 -2.74 -12.99 -12.44
CA THR A 24 -2.28 -12.91 -13.84
C THR A 24 -0.85 -12.40 -13.92
N ALA A 25 -0.53 -11.33 -13.18
CA ALA A 25 0.81 -10.77 -13.15
C ALA A 25 1.84 -11.76 -12.58
N SER A 26 1.46 -12.49 -11.53
CA SER A 26 2.28 -13.56 -10.94
C SER A 26 2.53 -14.70 -11.94
N ARG A 27 1.46 -15.22 -12.57
CA ARG A 27 1.55 -16.31 -13.56
C ARG A 27 2.43 -15.96 -14.77
N LEU A 28 2.37 -14.72 -15.23
CA LEU A 28 3.13 -14.27 -16.40
C LEU A 28 4.56 -13.81 -16.05
N GLY A 29 4.90 -13.66 -14.77
CA GLY A 29 6.18 -13.07 -14.33
C GLY A 29 6.37 -11.60 -14.77
N ARG A 30 5.29 -10.95 -15.22
CA ARG A 30 5.27 -9.58 -15.73
C ARG A 30 3.91 -8.95 -15.54
N GLY A 31 3.86 -7.62 -15.52
CA GLY A 31 2.64 -6.85 -15.35
C GLY A 31 2.83 -5.79 -14.28
N VAL A 32 1.72 -5.19 -13.86
CA VAL A 32 1.70 -4.17 -12.81
C VAL A 32 0.78 -4.59 -11.67
N ILE A 33 1.16 -4.19 -10.46
CA ILE A 33 0.39 -4.34 -9.23
C ILE A 33 0.12 -2.94 -8.70
N THR A 34 -1.12 -2.66 -8.30
CA THR A 34 -1.47 -1.38 -7.67
C THR A 34 -1.22 -1.48 -6.18
N VAL A 35 -0.48 -0.51 -5.64
CA VAL A 35 -0.08 -0.50 -4.24
C VAL A 35 -0.31 0.87 -3.59
N VAL A 36 -0.50 0.86 -2.27
CA VAL A 36 -0.48 2.04 -1.40
C VAL A 36 0.81 2.02 -0.57
N PRO A 37 1.73 2.97 -0.75
CA PRO A 37 2.96 3.07 0.03
C PRO A 37 2.72 3.29 1.54
N VAL A 38 3.59 2.71 2.37
CA VAL A 38 3.49 2.78 3.85
C VAL A 38 4.71 3.47 4.46
N THR A 39 4.49 4.44 5.36
CA THR A 39 5.54 5.19 6.05
C THR A 39 5.47 5.05 7.57
N SER A 40 6.62 5.01 8.25
CA SER A 40 6.72 5.04 9.71
C SER A 40 6.64 6.46 10.29
N ASN A 41 6.61 7.51 9.44
CA ASN A 41 6.38 8.88 9.91
C ASN A 41 4.88 9.09 10.18
N ILE A 42 4.48 8.86 11.43
CA ILE A 42 3.07 8.90 11.88
C ILE A 42 2.64 10.26 12.47
N GLY A 43 3.43 11.33 12.32
CA GLY A 43 3.20 12.60 13.02
C GLY A 43 1.76 13.15 12.95
N THR A 44 1.27 13.40 11.73
CA THR A 44 -0.15 13.69 11.48
C THR A 44 -0.72 12.62 10.57
N ILE A 45 -1.90 12.10 10.90
CA ILE A 45 -2.64 11.15 10.06
C ILE A 45 -3.81 11.91 9.44
N TYR A 46 -3.79 12.03 8.11
CA TYR A 46 -4.83 12.72 7.36
C TYR A 46 -6.02 11.80 7.06
N PRO A 47 -7.20 12.34 6.72
CA PRO A 47 -8.38 11.52 6.41
C PRO A 47 -8.20 10.52 5.25
N PHE A 48 -7.23 10.74 4.35
CA PHE A 48 -6.87 9.84 3.26
C PHE A 48 -5.70 8.90 3.63
N GLN A 49 -5.45 8.68 4.92
CA GLN A 49 -4.38 7.83 5.44
C GLN A 49 -4.91 6.92 6.53
N VAL A 50 -4.36 5.72 6.61
CA VAL A 50 -4.78 4.71 7.61
C VAL A 50 -3.64 4.45 8.57
N PHE A 51 -3.93 4.48 9.86
CA PHE A 51 -2.97 4.09 10.89
C PHE A 51 -2.77 2.58 10.89
N LEU A 52 -1.51 2.14 10.91
CA LEU A 52 -1.13 0.73 10.92
C LEU A 52 -0.30 0.45 12.17
N PRO A 53 -0.93 -0.03 13.26
CA PRO A 53 -0.21 -0.55 14.42
C PRO A 53 0.74 -1.69 14.02
N ALA A 54 1.96 -1.70 14.56
CA ALA A 54 2.92 -2.78 14.32
C ALA A 54 2.37 -4.19 14.62
N PRO A 55 1.66 -4.43 15.75
CA PRO A 55 1.18 -5.76 16.12
C PRO A 55 0.21 -6.37 15.09
N ASP A 56 -0.51 -5.53 14.36
CA ASP A 56 -1.64 -5.96 13.52
C ASP A 56 -1.35 -5.90 12.02
N SER A 57 -0.17 -5.39 11.62
CA SER A 57 0.15 -5.08 10.21
C SER A 57 1.27 -5.93 9.60
N GLY A 58 1.93 -6.77 10.40
CA GLY A 58 3.16 -7.48 9.99
C GLY A 58 4.38 -6.55 9.84
N LEU A 59 4.27 -5.30 10.31
CA LEU A 59 5.37 -4.33 10.34
C LEU A 59 6.06 -4.36 11.71
N THR A 60 7.33 -3.96 11.74
CA THR A 60 8.11 -3.91 13.00
C THR A 60 7.88 -2.63 13.80
N VAL A 61 7.26 -1.63 13.20
CA VAL A 61 7.01 -0.31 13.80
C VAL A 61 5.67 0.23 13.34
N ASP A 62 5.05 1.05 14.19
CA ASP A 62 3.83 1.76 13.86
C ASP A 62 4.03 2.61 12.60
N SER A 63 3.05 2.57 11.73
CA SER A 63 3.14 3.15 10.40
C SER A 63 1.80 3.74 9.96
N LYS A 64 1.78 4.33 8.77
CA LYS A 64 0.55 4.72 8.08
C LYS A 64 0.60 4.40 6.60
N ALA A 65 -0.52 3.92 6.05
CA ALA A 65 -0.74 3.81 4.61
C ALA A 65 -1.15 5.17 4.04
N GLN A 66 -0.60 5.52 2.87
CA GLN A 66 -0.76 6.83 2.24
C GLN A 66 -1.58 6.72 0.95
N ALA A 67 -2.92 6.77 1.04
CA ALA A 67 -3.77 6.58 -0.14
C ALA A 67 -3.47 7.61 -1.24
N GLU A 68 -3.01 8.81 -0.87
CA GLU A 68 -2.59 9.86 -1.80
C GLU A 68 -1.34 9.53 -2.63
N GLN A 69 -0.64 8.46 -2.26
CA GLN A 69 0.56 7.95 -2.94
C GLN A 69 0.26 6.64 -3.70
N VAL A 70 -1.01 6.28 -3.87
CA VAL A 70 -1.43 5.08 -4.62
C VAL A 70 -0.79 5.07 -6.01
N ARG A 71 -0.20 3.93 -6.39
CA ARG A 71 0.47 3.81 -7.69
C ARG A 71 0.51 2.38 -8.20
N SER A 72 0.55 2.24 -9.52
CA SER A 72 0.89 0.99 -10.18
C SER A 72 2.41 0.83 -10.26
N ILE A 73 2.92 -0.31 -9.84
CA ILE A 73 4.34 -0.68 -9.93
C ILE A 73 4.50 -1.94 -10.77
N ALA A 74 5.61 -2.05 -11.50
CA ALA A 74 5.98 -3.30 -12.15
C ALA A 74 6.08 -4.42 -11.10
N ALA A 75 5.52 -5.60 -11.37
CA ALA A 75 5.49 -6.72 -10.42
C ALA A 75 6.90 -7.12 -9.93
N GLN A 76 7.92 -6.94 -10.78
CA GLN A 76 9.32 -7.19 -10.45
C GLN A 76 9.91 -6.25 -9.39
N ARG A 77 9.18 -5.19 -9.00
CA ARG A 77 9.57 -4.30 -7.88
C ARG A 77 9.19 -4.87 -6.52
N LEU A 78 8.37 -5.92 -6.45
CA LEU A 78 8.07 -6.62 -5.21
C LEU A 78 9.27 -7.48 -4.80
N ILE A 79 9.69 -7.35 -3.55
CA ILE A 79 10.90 -8.01 -3.04
C ILE A 79 10.55 -9.19 -2.14
N ARG A 80 9.68 -8.94 -1.14
CA ARG A 80 9.25 -9.97 -0.18
C ARG A 80 7.86 -9.64 0.36
N HIS A 81 7.13 -10.68 0.73
CA HIS A 81 5.89 -10.55 1.49
C HIS A 81 6.23 -10.29 2.97
N MET A 82 5.60 -9.28 3.58
CA MET A 82 5.84 -8.92 4.99
C MET A 82 4.71 -9.38 5.93
N GLY A 83 3.52 -9.62 5.39
CA GLY A 83 2.33 -9.91 6.17
C GLY A 83 1.09 -9.41 5.46
N GLN A 84 -0.03 -9.47 6.17
CA GLN A 84 -1.34 -9.04 5.67
C GLN A 84 -1.98 -8.14 6.71
N LEU A 85 -2.66 -7.10 6.26
CA LEU A 85 -3.48 -6.26 7.12
C LEU A 85 -4.72 -7.02 7.61
N SER A 86 -5.20 -6.68 8.79
CA SER A 86 -6.48 -7.18 9.28
C SER A 86 -7.64 -6.75 8.35
N PRO A 87 -8.78 -7.48 8.36
CA PRO A 87 -9.96 -7.09 7.58
C PRO A 87 -10.44 -5.67 7.88
N GLN A 88 -10.34 -5.23 9.14
CA GLN A 88 -10.70 -3.87 9.53
C GLN A 88 -9.80 -2.82 8.86
N GLN A 89 -8.47 -3.00 8.94
CA GLN A 89 -7.51 -2.08 8.32
C GLN A 89 -7.64 -2.06 6.79
N LEU A 90 -7.97 -3.20 6.17
CA LEU A 90 -8.28 -3.25 4.73
C LEU A 90 -9.54 -2.46 4.40
N SER A 91 -10.60 -2.58 5.20
CA SER A 91 -11.82 -1.79 5.02
C SER A 91 -11.56 -0.29 5.16
N GLU A 92 -10.80 0.12 6.18
CA GLU A 92 -10.39 1.52 6.36
C GLU A 92 -9.56 2.01 5.16
N LEU A 93 -8.68 1.16 4.62
CA LEU A 93 -7.89 1.51 3.44
C LEU A 93 -8.75 1.67 2.18
N ASP A 94 -9.75 0.81 1.99
CA ASP A 94 -10.72 0.95 0.90
C ASP A 94 -11.49 2.27 1.01
N ASP A 95 -11.93 2.65 2.21
CA ASP A 95 -12.65 3.91 2.43
C ASP A 95 -11.77 5.14 2.20
N THR A 96 -10.51 5.10 2.64
CA THR A 96 -9.56 6.20 2.35
C THR A 96 -9.19 6.30 0.87
N LEU A 97 -9.14 5.18 0.14
CA LEU A 97 -8.95 5.17 -1.32
C LEU A 97 -10.17 5.76 -2.03
N ARG A 98 -11.38 5.39 -1.63
CA ARG A 98 -12.64 5.98 -2.14
C ARG A 98 -12.66 7.49 -1.90
N LEU A 99 -12.32 7.93 -0.69
CA LEU A 99 -12.21 9.34 -0.35
C LEU A 99 -11.18 10.06 -1.24
N HIS A 100 -9.99 9.49 -1.40
CA HIS A 100 -8.92 10.09 -2.19
C HIS A 100 -9.27 10.20 -3.69
N LEU A 101 -9.97 9.20 -4.22
CA LEU A 101 -10.30 9.09 -5.64
C LEU A 101 -11.71 9.61 -5.98
N ALA A 102 -12.47 10.09 -5.00
CA ALA A 102 -13.85 10.53 -5.11
C ALA A 102 -14.80 9.46 -5.71
N LEU A 103 -14.76 8.25 -5.14
CA LEU A 103 -15.56 7.07 -5.53
C LEU A 103 -16.57 6.65 -4.46
#